data_AF-A0A432GHG1-F1
#
_entry.id   AF-A0A432GHG1-F1
#
_cell.length_a   1.000
_cell.length_b   1.000
_cell.length_c   1.000
_cell.angle_alpha   90.00
_cell.angle_beta   90.00
_cell.angle_gamma   90.00
#
_symmetry.space_group_name_H-M   'P 1'
#
loop_
_entity.id
_entity.type
_entity.pdbx_description
1 polymer ?
#
loop_
_entity_poly.entity_id
_entity_poly.type
_entity_poly.pdbx_seq_one_letter_code
_entity_poly.pdbx_strand_id
1 'polypeptide(L)'
;MRPYPYRYGLLLLLFLLYSGTVFSKGNTAPEAQQIKIFLPQSSVINSDEYRLGEIAQLEGEDFILLDRLAKVVIGRAPLPGRKLTVTRSLILSRLRSHKVNIKKFVFPGSNSTSIQRAALKISGSDIEQVVLNHIKESNESSDLRPRLLAKIRDIFLPRGQVSYVISSKGNYKKEGGYRNYEVEFSVDGKAIRKVSV
;
A
#
# COMPACT_ATOMS: atom_id res chain seq x y z
N MET A 1 -82.63 32.99 35.92
CA MET A 1 -81.41 32.54 35.20
C MET A 1 -81.82 31.38 34.30
N ARG A 2 -81.53 31.52 33.00
CA ARG A 2 -81.98 30.64 31.91
C ARG A 2 -81.26 29.27 31.92
N PRO A 3 -81.88 28.25 31.28
CA PRO A 3 -81.59 26.83 31.47
C PRO A 3 -80.58 26.31 30.43
N TYR A 4 -80.07 25.08 30.57
CA TYR A 4 -80.07 24.07 29.50
C TYR A 4 -79.48 22.73 30.01
N PRO A 5 -80.18 21.61 29.80
CA PRO A 5 -79.66 20.27 30.00
C PRO A 5 -79.04 19.75 28.68
N TYR A 6 -77.93 19.02 28.75
CA TYR A 6 -77.42 18.27 27.60
C TYR A 6 -77.46 16.77 27.88
N ARG A 7 -78.37 16.11 27.18
CA ARG A 7 -78.45 14.68 26.91
C ARG A 7 -77.63 14.38 25.65
N TYR A 8 -76.79 13.34 25.76
CA TYR A 8 -76.25 12.42 24.73
C TYR A 8 -75.81 12.94 23.35
N GLY A 9 -74.54 12.67 23.02
CA GLY A 9 -74.01 12.78 21.66
C GLY A 9 -72.68 12.07 21.53
N LEU A 10 -72.74 10.76 21.32
CA LEU A 10 -71.64 9.91 20.84
C LEU A 10 -70.88 10.59 19.69
N LEU A 11 -69.62 10.97 19.92
CA LEU A 11 -68.69 11.38 18.87
C LEU A 11 -67.36 10.66 19.06
N LEU A 12 -67.37 9.43 18.57
CA LEU A 12 -66.22 8.67 18.09
C LEU A 12 -65.45 9.55 17.09
N LEU A 13 -64.23 9.97 17.45
CA LEU A 13 -63.31 10.58 16.48
C LEU A 13 -61.98 9.82 16.49
N LEU A 14 -61.94 8.86 15.57
CA LEU A 14 -60.80 8.13 15.04
C LEU A 14 -59.55 9.02 14.88
N PHE A 15 -58.60 8.91 15.80
CA PHE A 15 -57.20 9.29 15.54
C PHE A 15 -56.52 8.13 14.79
N LEU A 16 -56.87 7.97 13.51
CA LEU A 16 -56.20 7.05 12.60
C LEU A 16 -54.92 7.70 12.06
N LEU A 17 -53.79 7.26 12.60
CA LEU A 17 -52.56 6.92 11.88
C LEU A 17 -52.24 7.78 10.65
N TYR A 18 -51.61 8.94 10.86
CA TYR A 18 -50.76 9.57 9.84
C TYR A 18 -49.29 9.46 10.24
N SER A 19 -48.82 8.23 10.47
CA SER A 19 -47.38 7.94 10.42
C SER A 19 -46.97 7.96 8.95
N GLY A 20 -46.67 9.17 8.46
CA GLY A 20 -46.01 9.35 7.17
C GLY A 20 -44.68 8.61 7.20
N THR A 21 -44.63 7.45 6.55
CA THR A 21 -43.37 6.78 6.23
C THR A 21 -42.69 7.61 5.15
N VAL A 22 -41.83 8.53 5.58
CA VAL A 22 -40.86 9.16 4.69
C VAL A 22 -39.89 8.06 4.27
N PHE A 23 -40.22 7.38 3.17
CA PHE A 23 -39.27 6.56 2.45
C PHE A 23 -38.14 7.48 1.98
N SER A 24 -37.04 7.47 2.73
CA SER A 24 -35.77 8.04 2.32
C SER A 24 -35.33 7.28 1.07
N LYS A 25 -35.72 7.81 -0.10
CA LYS A 25 -35.21 7.38 -1.40
C LYS A 25 -33.73 7.68 -1.36
N GLY A 26 -32.92 6.66 -1.12
CA GLY A 26 -31.47 6.80 -1.00
C GLY A 26 -30.95 7.58 -2.19
N ASN A 27 -30.30 8.73 -1.93
CA ASN A 27 -29.69 9.58 -2.93
C ASN A 27 -28.47 8.88 -3.56
N THR A 28 -28.71 7.85 -4.37
CA THR A 28 -27.73 7.36 -5.33
C THR A 28 -27.74 8.32 -6.51
N ALA A 29 -26.55 8.73 -6.96
CA ALA A 29 -26.45 9.52 -8.17
C ALA A 29 -27.06 8.73 -9.35
N PRO A 30 -27.68 9.40 -10.34
CA PRO A 30 -28.12 8.74 -11.58
C PRO A 30 -26.98 7.88 -12.14
N GLU A 31 -27.29 6.71 -12.69
CA GLU A 31 -26.28 5.73 -13.13
C GLU A 31 -25.23 6.34 -14.07
N ALA A 32 -25.64 7.27 -14.94
CA ALA A 32 -24.75 8.02 -15.85
C ALA A 32 -23.68 8.87 -15.14
N GLN A 33 -23.94 9.30 -13.90
CA GLN A 33 -23.01 10.16 -13.12
C GLN A 33 -22.15 9.38 -12.13
N GLN A 34 -22.22 8.05 -12.14
CA GLN A 34 -21.45 7.21 -11.23
C GLN A 34 -20.07 6.90 -11.82
N ILE A 35 -19.08 6.86 -10.95
CA ILE A 35 -17.72 6.44 -11.29
C ILE A 35 -17.51 5.04 -10.76
N LYS A 36 -17.16 4.14 -11.67
CA LYS A 36 -16.90 2.74 -11.37
C LYS A 36 -15.41 2.57 -11.09
N ILE A 37 -15.11 1.97 -9.95
CA ILE A 37 -13.75 1.66 -9.52
C ILE A 37 -13.62 0.14 -9.47
N PHE A 38 -12.93 -0.41 -10.46
CA PHE A 38 -12.69 -1.84 -10.56
C PHE A 38 -11.38 -2.19 -9.87
N LEU A 39 -11.46 -3.06 -8.86
CA LEU A 39 -10.30 -3.56 -8.15
C LEU A 39 -9.88 -4.91 -8.73
N PRO A 40 -8.70 -5.01 -9.39
CA PRO A 40 -8.17 -6.29 -9.83
C PRO A 40 -7.80 -7.16 -8.61
N GLN A 41 -7.63 -8.46 -8.81
CA GLN A 41 -7.20 -9.36 -7.73
C GLN A 41 -5.83 -8.98 -7.17
N SER A 42 -4.89 -8.61 -8.05
CA SER A 42 -3.58 -8.12 -7.63
C SER A 42 -2.98 -7.08 -8.57
N SER A 43 -2.17 -6.18 -8.02
CA SER A 43 -1.38 -5.18 -8.76
C SER A 43 0.07 -5.14 -8.27
N VAL A 44 1.00 -4.80 -9.15
CA VAL A 44 2.42 -4.62 -8.81
C VAL A 44 2.78 -3.14 -8.92
N ILE A 45 3.41 -2.60 -7.87
CA ILE A 45 3.82 -1.19 -7.79
C ILE A 45 5.33 -1.08 -7.64
N ASN A 46 5.94 -0.02 -8.15
CA ASN A 46 7.39 0.20 -8.04
C ASN A 46 7.76 1.21 -6.94
N SER A 47 6.85 2.14 -6.66
CA SER A 47 7.07 3.28 -5.77
C SER A 47 6.95 2.92 -4.28
N ASP A 48 7.35 3.85 -3.42
CA ASP A 48 7.20 3.78 -1.96
C ASP A 48 5.79 4.13 -1.47
N GLU A 49 5.01 4.78 -2.32
CA GLU A 49 3.57 5.02 -2.17
C GLU A 49 2.82 4.43 -3.36
N TYR A 50 1.52 4.20 -3.21
CA TYR A 50 0.66 3.75 -4.31
C TYR A 50 -0.54 4.66 -4.48
N ARG A 51 -0.87 4.91 -5.74
CA ARG A 51 -1.97 5.76 -6.17
C ARG A 51 -3.15 4.92 -6.62
N LEU A 52 -4.34 5.52 -6.66
CA LEU A 52 -5.55 4.81 -7.05
C LEU A 52 -5.44 4.23 -8.47
N GLY A 53 -4.90 4.99 -9.43
CA GLY A 53 -4.76 4.54 -10.81
C GLY A 53 -3.76 3.39 -11.01
N GLU A 54 -2.87 3.15 -10.04
CA GLU A 54 -1.93 2.01 -10.10
C GLU A 54 -2.57 0.71 -9.60
N ILE A 55 -3.67 0.80 -8.84
CA ILE A 55 -4.27 -0.34 -8.14
C ILE A 55 -5.73 -0.58 -8.53
N ALA A 56 -6.29 0.25 -9.43
CA ALA A 56 -7.67 0.19 -9.85
C ALA A 56 -7.85 0.74 -11.27
N GLN A 57 -8.80 0.15 -12.01
CA GLN A 57 -9.30 0.72 -13.26
C GLN A 57 -10.48 1.63 -12.95
N LEU A 58 -10.48 2.83 -13.51
CA LEU A 58 -11.48 3.86 -13.28
C LEU A 58 -12.29 4.10 -14.56
N GLU A 59 -13.62 4.07 -14.45
CA GLU A 59 -14.54 4.34 -15.56
C GLU A 59 -15.60 5.36 -15.15
N GLY A 60 -15.89 6.30 -16.06
CA GLY A 60 -16.87 7.38 -15.86
C GLY A 60 -16.78 8.41 -16.97
N GLU A 61 -17.75 9.31 -17.04
CA GLU A 61 -17.85 10.32 -18.12
C GLU A 61 -16.90 11.51 -17.92
N ASP A 62 -16.57 11.85 -16.66
CA ASP A 62 -15.72 13.01 -16.32
C ASP A 62 -14.23 12.63 -16.32
N PHE A 63 -13.60 12.71 -17.49
CA PHE A 63 -12.19 12.40 -17.68
C PHE A 63 -11.23 13.26 -16.82
N ILE A 64 -11.59 14.52 -16.54
CA ILE A 64 -10.76 15.42 -15.72
C ILE A 64 -10.75 14.93 -14.28
N LEU A 65 -11.91 14.54 -13.76
CA LEU A 65 -12.01 13.97 -12.43
C LEU A 65 -11.33 12.60 -12.36
N LEU A 66 -11.45 11.76 -13.40
CA LEU A 66 -10.76 10.46 -13.47
C LEU A 66 -9.24 10.62 -13.40
N ASP A 67 -8.64 11.54 -14.17
CA ASP A 67 -7.20 11.81 -14.11
C ASP A 67 -6.76 12.31 -12.72
N ARG A 68 -7.56 13.18 -12.10
CA ARG A 68 -7.31 13.63 -10.72
C ARG A 68 -7.37 12.46 -9.74
N LEU A 69 -8.36 11.59 -9.86
CA LEU A 69 -8.55 10.42 -8.99
C LEU A 69 -7.41 9.43 -9.15
N ALA A 70 -6.97 9.15 -10.37
CA ALA A 70 -5.87 8.25 -10.66
C ALA A 70 -4.59 8.66 -9.93
N LYS A 71 -4.36 9.96 -9.76
CA LYS A 71 -3.18 10.52 -9.08
C LYS A 71 -3.27 10.53 -7.55
N VAL A 72 -4.43 10.25 -6.95
CA VAL A 72 -4.60 10.28 -5.49
C VAL A 72 -3.76 9.19 -4.83
N VAL A 73 -2.91 9.58 -3.88
CA VAL A 73 -2.16 8.65 -3.04
C VAL A 73 -3.10 7.99 -2.05
N ILE A 74 -3.15 6.66 -2.09
CA ILE A 74 -3.98 5.85 -1.19
C ILE A 74 -3.19 5.43 0.05
N GLY A 75 -1.89 5.16 -0.08
CA GLY A 75 -1.07 4.81 1.06
C GLY A 75 0.38 4.50 0.72
N ARG A 76 1.12 4.09 1.75
CA ARG A 76 2.50 3.63 1.62
C ARG A 76 2.55 2.17 1.16
N ALA A 77 3.42 1.90 0.22
CA ALA A 77 3.72 0.57 -0.28
C ALA A 77 4.32 -0.30 0.84
N PRO A 78 4.11 -1.64 0.79
CA PRO A 78 4.84 -2.56 1.67
C PRO A 78 6.35 -2.50 1.39
N LEU A 79 7.16 -3.20 2.20
CA LEU A 79 8.59 -3.34 1.89
C LEU A 79 8.77 -4.03 0.52
N PRO A 80 9.88 -3.77 -0.20
CA PRO A 80 10.16 -4.43 -1.48
C PRO A 80 9.99 -5.96 -1.37
N GLY A 81 9.26 -6.54 -2.33
CA GLY A 81 8.98 -7.98 -2.39
C GLY A 81 7.81 -8.43 -1.53
N ARG A 82 7.28 -7.58 -0.64
CA ARG A 82 6.13 -7.89 0.21
C ARG A 82 4.80 -7.49 -0.44
N LYS A 83 3.73 -8.07 0.11
CA LYS A 83 2.35 -7.83 -0.28
C LYS A 83 1.58 -7.12 0.83
N LEU A 84 0.55 -6.37 0.44
CA LEU A 84 -0.42 -5.73 1.31
C LEU A 84 -1.81 -5.85 0.70
N THR A 85 -2.84 -6.03 1.51
CA THR A 85 -4.23 -6.00 1.04
C THR A 85 -4.81 -4.60 1.23
N VAL A 86 -5.37 -4.03 0.16
CA VAL A 86 -6.03 -2.73 0.16
C VAL A 86 -7.53 -2.97 0.04
N THR A 87 -8.30 -2.46 1.00
CA THR A 87 -9.75 -2.60 1.03
C THR A 87 -10.45 -1.39 0.44
N ARG A 88 -11.68 -1.60 -0.04
CA ARG A 88 -12.61 -0.54 -0.43
C ARG A 88 -12.78 0.51 0.66
N SER A 89 -12.89 0.10 1.93
CA SER A 89 -13.04 1.03 3.05
C SER A 89 -11.83 1.95 3.21
N LEU A 90 -10.61 1.43 3.03
CA LEU A 90 -9.37 2.21 3.03
C LEU A 90 -9.36 3.21 1.85
N ILE A 91 -9.68 2.75 0.64
CA ILE A 91 -9.73 3.62 -0.55
C ILE A 91 -10.73 4.76 -0.33
N LEU A 92 -11.96 4.44 0.09
CA LEU A 92 -13.00 5.44 0.36
C LEU A 92 -12.58 6.44 1.45
N SER A 93 -11.93 5.96 2.52
CA SER A 93 -11.40 6.82 3.59
C SER A 93 -10.38 7.83 3.04
N ARG A 94 -9.47 7.38 2.19
CA ARG A 94 -8.44 8.22 1.55
C ARG A 94 -9.03 9.19 0.53
N LEU A 95 -10.04 8.78 -0.23
CA LEU A 95 -10.75 9.69 -1.15
C LEU A 95 -11.49 10.80 -0.37
N ARG A 96 -12.13 10.46 0.75
CA ARG A 96 -12.76 11.47 1.63
C ARG A 96 -11.75 12.47 2.18
N SER A 97 -10.55 12.02 2.59
CA SER A 97 -9.51 12.94 3.08
C SER A 97 -9.03 13.92 2.02
N HIS A 98 -9.15 13.55 0.74
CA HIS A 98 -8.90 14.43 -0.42
C HIS A 98 -10.13 15.26 -0.84
N LYS A 99 -11.15 15.37 0.04
CA LYS A 99 -12.39 16.13 -0.19
C LYS A 99 -13.19 15.69 -1.42
N VAL A 100 -13.05 14.42 -1.82
CA VAL A 100 -13.78 13.85 -2.95
C VAL A 100 -15.15 13.35 -2.50
N ASN A 101 -16.20 13.68 -3.26
CA ASN A 101 -17.55 13.18 -2.99
C ASN A 101 -17.70 11.70 -3.36
N ILE A 102 -17.51 10.84 -2.37
CA ILE A 102 -17.58 9.38 -2.53
C ILE A 102 -18.97 8.81 -2.82
N LYS A 103 -20.06 9.59 -2.70
CA LYS A 103 -21.42 9.09 -2.98
C LYS A 103 -21.63 8.73 -4.45
N LYS A 104 -20.74 9.23 -5.32
CA LYS A 104 -20.74 8.94 -6.76
C LYS A 104 -19.99 7.66 -7.11
N PHE A 105 -19.37 6.97 -6.14
CA PHE A 105 -18.47 5.84 -6.41
C PHE A 105 -19.13 4.50 -6.19
N VAL A 106 -19.01 3.64 -7.20
CA VAL A 106 -19.40 2.24 -7.13
C VAL A 106 -18.17 1.38 -7.33
N PHE A 107 -18.11 0.25 -6.64
CA PHE A 107 -17.04 -0.74 -6.75
C PHE A 107 -17.64 -2.02 -7.30
N PRO A 108 -17.75 -2.17 -8.63
CA PRO A 108 -18.21 -3.43 -9.20
C PRO A 108 -17.17 -4.52 -8.95
N GLY A 109 -17.62 -5.71 -8.55
CA GLY A 109 -16.74 -6.85 -8.29
C GLY A 109 -16.12 -6.86 -6.90
N SER A 110 -14.79 -6.87 -6.83
CA SER A 110 -14.07 -7.10 -5.57
C SER A 110 -14.12 -5.88 -4.64
N ASN A 111 -14.23 -6.15 -3.33
CA ASN A 111 -14.12 -5.14 -2.27
C ASN A 111 -12.68 -4.92 -1.79
N SER A 112 -11.70 -5.62 -2.37
CA SER A 112 -10.28 -5.48 -2.05
C SER A 112 -9.38 -5.88 -3.20
N THR A 113 -8.12 -5.45 -3.14
CA THR A 113 -7.04 -5.84 -4.06
C THR A 113 -5.76 -6.13 -3.28
N SER A 114 -4.95 -7.08 -3.74
CA SER A 114 -3.62 -7.33 -3.18
C SER A 114 -2.56 -6.54 -3.97
N ILE A 115 -1.80 -5.69 -3.30
CA ILE A 115 -0.70 -4.97 -3.93
C ILE A 115 0.63 -5.63 -3.55
N GLN A 116 1.54 -5.76 -4.51
CA GLN A 116 2.91 -6.22 -4.27
C GLN A 116 3.89 -5.12 -4.66
N ARG A 117 4.83 -4.80 -3.78
CA ARG A 117 5.94 -3.92 -4.16
C ARG A 117 6.98 -4.71 -4.94
N ALA A 118 7.24 -4.27 -6.17
CA ALA A 118 8.30 -4.82 -7.01
C ALA A 118 9.65 -4.76 -6.28
N ALA A 119 10.47 -5.78 -6.48
CA ALA A 119 11.81 -5.84 -5.90
C ALA A 119 12.79 -6.53 -6.83
N LEU A 120 14.06 -6.15 -6.66
CA LEU A 120 15.20 -6.96 -7.07
C LEU A 120 15.62 -7.81 -5.86
N LYS A 121 15.69 -9.12 -6.08
CA LYS A 121 16.23 -10.06 -5.09
C LYS A 121 17.75 -10.14 -5.29
N ILE A 122 18.51 -9.93 -4.22
CA ILE A 122 19.93 -10.27 -4.17
C ILE A 122 20.06 -11.49 -3.26
N SER A 123 20.58 -12.58 -3.79
CA SER A 123 20.68 -13.82 -3.02
C SER A 123 21.78 -13.70 -1.97
N GLY A 124 21.61 -14.37 -0.83
CA GLY A 124 22.65 -14.41 0.20
C GLY A 124 23.99 -14.96 -0.33
N SER A 125 23.94 -15.91 -1.27
CA SER A 125 25.12 -16.47 -1.94
C SER A 125 25.86 -15.46 -2.82
N ASP A 126 25.15 -14.56 -3.51
CA ASP A 126 25.81 -13.53 -4.32
C ASP A 126 26.57 -12.55 -3.42
N ILE A 127 25.97 -12.18 -2.28
CA ILE A 127 26.61 -11.32 -1.28
C ILE A 127 27.85 -12.00 -0.72
N GLU A 128 27.76 -13.29 -0.41
CA GLU A 128 28.88 -14.09 0.08
C GLU A 128 30.04 -14.11 -0.92
N GLN A 129 29.75 -14.41 -2.19
CA GLN A 129 30.77 -14.47 -3.23
C GLN A 129 31.44 -13.11 -3.44
N VAL A 130 30.66 -12.03 -3.46
CA VAL A 130 31.18 -10.66 -3.61
C VAL A 130 32.11 -10.28 -2.45
N VAL A 131 31.76 -10.62 -1.20
CA VAL A 131 32.63 -10.35 -0.05
C VAL A 131 33.88 -11.23 -0.08
N LEU A 132 33.76 -12.52 -0.39
CA LEU A 132 34.92 -13.41 -0.49
C LEU A 132 35.90 -12.97 -1.58
N ASN A 133 35.39 -12.52 -2.73
CA ASN A 133 36.22 -11.96 -3.81
C ASN A 133 36.93 -10.68 -3.35
N HIS A 134 36.21 -9.77 -2.70
CA HIS A 134 36.80 -8.55 -2.13
C HIS A 134 37.92 -8.86 -1.12
N ILE A 135 37.74 -9.87 -0.26
CA ILE A 135 38.79 -10.31 0.67
C ILE A 135 40.01 -10.83 -0.10
N LYS A 136 39.82 -11.63 -1.15
CA LYS A 136 40.94 -12.15 -1.94
C LYS A 136 41.67 -11.05 -2.70
N GLU A 137 40.94 -10.10 -3.28
CA GLU A 137 41.52 -8.99 -4.06
C GLU A 137 42.24 -7.96 -3.18
N SER A 138 41.78 -7.76 -1.94
CA SER A 138 42.37 -6.80 -1.01
C SER A 138 43.57 -7.34 -0.21
N ASN A 139 43.92 -8.62 -0.35
CA ASN A 139 45.08 -9.19 0.30
C ASN A 139 46.04 -9.79 -0.73
N GLU A 140 47.31 -9.39 -0.67
CA GLU A 140 48.36 -9.83 -1.61
C GLU A 140 48.81 -11.29 -1.38
N SER A 141 48.48 -11.86 -0.21
CA SER A 141 48.87 -13.21 0.19
C SER A 141 47.99 -14.28 -0.47
N SER A 142 48.60 -15.10 -1.33
CA SER A 142 47.93 -16.20 -2.07
C SER A 142 47.36 -17.30 -1.18
N ASP A 143 47.77 -17.36 0.09
CA ASP A 143 47.48 -18.49 0.97
C ASP A 143 46.21 -18.29 1.80
N LEU A 144 45.59 -17.12 1.71
CA LEU A 144 44.37 -16.81 2.43
C LEU A 144 43.18 -17.62 1.90
N ARG A 145 42.57 -18.40 2.80
CA ARG A 145 41.36 -19.19 2.55
C ARG A 145 40.19 -18.62 3.36
N PRO A 146 39.62 -17.47 2.95
CA PRO A 146 38.52 -16.86 3.69
C PRO A 146 37.29 -17.78 3.64
N ARG A 147 36.59 -17.85 4.77
CA ARG A 147 35.28 -18.50 4.89
C ARG A 147 34.37 -17.61 5.71
N LEU A 148 33.10 -17.56 5.32
CA LEU A 148 32.09 -16.89 6.14
C LEU A 148 31.61 -17.84 7.23
N LEU A 149 31.43 -17.30 8.43
CA LEU A 149 30.91 -18.08 9.56
C LEU A 149 29.39 -18.04 9.64
N ALA A 150 28.77 -16.97 9.15
CA ALA A 150 27.34 -16.75 9.19
C ALA A 150 26.71 -16.91 7.81
N LYS A 151 25.54 -17.54 7.76
CA LYS A 151 24.73 -17.61 6.55
C LYS A 151 24.07 -16.26 6.29
N ILE A 152 24.32 -15.69 5.12
CA ILE A 152 23.69 -14.45 4.68
C ILE A 152 22.29 -14.76 4.14
N ARG A 153 21.31 -13.93 4.52
CA ARG A 153 19.93 -14.03 4.02
C ARG A 153 19.77 -13.22 2.74
N ASP A 154 18.86 -13.67 1.89
CA ASP A 154 18.42 -12.90 0.73
C ASP A 154 17.89 -11.53 1.15
N ILE A 155 18.21 -10.51 0.36
CA ILE A 155 17.67 -9.17 0.53
C ILE A 155 16.84 -8.77 -0.69
N PHE A 156 15.86 -7.91 -0.45
CA PHE A 156 14.96 -7.40 -1.47
C PHE A 156 15.11 -5.88 -1.52
N LEU A 157 15.62 -5.39 -2.63
CA LEU A 157 15.80 -3.96 -2.87
C LEU A 157 14.70 -3.44 -3.80
N PRO A 158 14.37 -2.14 -3.75
CA PRO A 158 13.59 -1.51 -4.80
C PRO A 158 14.23 -1.75 -6.18
N ARG A 159 13.42 -1.75 -7.24
CA ARG A 159 13.96 -1.77 -8.60
C ARG A 159 14.69 -0.45 -8.89
N GLY A 160 15.76 -0.55 -9.66
CA GLY A 160 16.64 0.55 -10.05
C GLY A 160 18.05 0.04 -10.32
N GLN A 161 18.98 0.95 -10.60
CA GLN A 161 20.38 0.60 -10.77
C GLN A 161 21.01 0.35 -9.40
N VAL A 162 21.44 -0.89 -9.17
CA VAL A 162 22.06 -1.29 -7.89
C VAL A 162 23.57 -1.10 -7.95
N SER A 163 24.12 -0.49 -6.91
CA SER A 163 25.54 -0.43 -6.61
C SER A 163 25.78 -0.83 -5.16
N TYR A 164 27.01 -1.19 -4.82
CA TYR A 164 27.38 -1.54 -3.45
C TYR A 164 28.80 -1.10 -3.11
N VAL A 165 29.04 -0.89 -1.83
CA VAL A 165 30.38 -0.64 -1.26
C VAL A 165 30.62 -1.61 -0.12
N ILE A 166 31.81 -2.20 -0.07
CA ILE A 166 32.23 -3.12 0.99
C ILE A 166 33.22 -2.39 1.88
N SER A 167 33.02 -2.48 3.19
CA SER A 167 33.93 -1.94 4.19
C SER A 167 34.21 -2.97 5.28
N SER A 168 35.44 -3.01 5.78
CA SER A 168 35.77 -3.79 6.98
C SER A 168 35.38 -3.02 8.23
N LYS A 169 34.77 -3.69 9.20
CA LYS A 169 34.36 -3.11 10.49
C LYS A 169 35.26 -3.60 11.62
N GLY A 170 35.79 -2.66 12.40
CA GLY A 170 36.59 -2.93 13.60
C GLY A 170 38.09 -2.60 13.43
N ASN A 171 38.79 -2.54 14.56
CA ASN A 171 40.20 -2.12 14.63
C ASN A 171 41.18 -3.30 14.53
N TYR A 172 40.69 -4.54 14.68
CA TYR A 172 41.53 -5.74 14.66
C TYR A 172 41.90 -6.13 13.23
N LYS A 173 43.16 -5.87 12.87
CA LYS A 173 43.73 -6.16 11.54
C LYS A 173 44.65 -7.39 11.52
N LYS A 174 44.55 -8.30 12.50
CA LYS A 174 45.38 -9.52 12.47
C LYS A 174 45.04 -10.34 11.22
N GLU A 175 46.05 -10.72 10.46
CA GLU A 175 45.91 -11.61 9.30
C GLU A 175 45.43 -12.99 9.75
N GLY A 176 44.49 -13.58 9.01
CA GLY A 176 43.84 -14.85 9.38
C GLY A 176 42.90 -14.80 10.60
N GLY A 177 42.67 -13.62 11.18
CA GLY A 177 41.73 -13.43 12.29
C GLY A 177 40.27 -13.23 11.85
N TYR A 178 39.36 -13.18 12.83
CA TYR A 178 37.96 -12.82 12.59
C TYR A 178 37.83 -11.35 12.21
N ARG A 179 37.09 -11.08 11.12
CA ARG A 179 36.77 -9.73 10.65
C ARG A 179 35.31 -9.68 10.24
N ASN A 180 34.67 -8.56 10.54
CA ASN A 180 33.31 -8.27 10.09
C ASN A 180 33.40 -7.36 8.86
N TYR A 181 32.60 -7.64 7.85
CA TYR A 181 32.43 -6.77 6.68
C TYR A 181 31.02 -6.18 6.68
N GLU A 182 30.87 -5.01 6.08
CA GLU A 182 29.59 -4.38 5.85
C GLU A 182 29.45 -4.09 4.36
N VAL A 183 28.40 -4.63 3.75
CA VAL A 183 28.00 -4.36 2.38
C VAL A 183 26.86 -3.36 2.40
N GLU A 184 27.13 -2.15 1.92
CA GLU A 184 26.13 -1.09 1.80
C GLU A 184 25.61 -1.03 0.36
N PHE A 185 24.33 -1.36 0.18
CA PHE A 185 23.63 -1.33 -1.10
C PHE A 185 22.94 0.01 -1.32
N SER A 186 23.16 0.57 -2.51
CA SER A 186 22.50 1.76 -3.02
C SER A 186 21.68 1.43 -4.26
N VAL A 187 20.53 2.06 -4.39
CA VAL A 187 19.68 2.01 -5.59
C VAL A 187 19.55 3.43 -6.13
N ASP A 188 19.90 3.63 -7.40
CA ASP A 188 19.90 4.94 -8.07
C ASP A 188 20.69 6.00 -7.27
N GLY A 189 21.84 5.59 -6.72
CA GLY A 189 22.73 6.45 -5.93
C GLY A 189 22.31 6.70 -4.48
N LYS A 190 21.15 6.20 -4.04
CA LYS A 190 20.66 6.35 -2.66
C LYS A 190 20.93 5.08 -1.85
N ALA A 191 21.57 5.20 -0.69
CA ALA A 191 21.77 4.10 0.25
C ALA A 191 20.41 3.58 0.78
N ILE A 192 20.18 2.27 0.62
CA ILE A 192 18.91 1.61 1.00
C ILE A 192 19.12 0.58 2.12
N ARG A 193 20.20 -0.20 2.07
CA ARG A 193 20.37 -1.36 2.95
C ARG A 193 21.83 -1.62 3.28
N LYS A 194 22.11 -1.91 4.54
CA LYS A 194 23.41 -2.45 5.00
C LYS A 194 23.24 -3.92 5.38
N VAL A 195 24.21 -4.75 5.03
CA VAL A 195 24.30 -6.16 5.41
C VAL A 195 25.65 -6.40 6.06
N SER A 196 25.64 -6.84 7.32
CA SER A 196 26.85 -7.28 7.99
C SER A 196 27.14 -8.74 7.65
N VAL A 197 28.41 -9.02 7.36
CA VAL A 197 28.94 -10.30 6.91
C VAL A 197 30.10 -10.73 7.80
#